data_AF-A0A7S8H6V2-F1
#
_entry.id   AF-A0A7S8H6V2-F1
#
_cell.length_a   1.000
_cell.length_b   1.000
_cell.length_c   1.000
_cell.angle_alpha   90.00
_cell.angle_beta   90.00
_cell.angle_gamma   90.00
#
_symmetry.space_group_name_H-M   'P 1'
#
loop_
_entity.id
_entity.type
_entity.pdbx_description
1 polymer ?
#
loop_
_entity_poly.entity_id
_entity_poly.type
_entity_poly.pdbx_seq_one_letter_code
_entity_poly.pdbx_strand_id
1 'polypeptide(L)'
;MTANDATRLATLHQIFDEPLTNQQKDIILMYAMGSAVETIADLKKISFHTVRKQLDNIRLQFGELTLSAIKSIIFIRLVALNINQLSILNAAH
;
A
#
# COMPACT_ATOMS: atom_id res chain seq x y z
N MET A 1 10.79 -10.97 4.05
CA MET A 1 9.84 -10.18 4.86
C MET A 1 9.68 -10.88 6.19
N THR A 2 9.94 -10.20 7.29
CA THR A 2 9.76 -10.78 8.63
C THR A 2 8.28 -10.74 9.05
N ALA A 3 7.90 -11.49 10.08
CA ALA A 3 6.55 -11.40 10.65
C ALA A 3 6.23 -9.99 11.16
N ASN A 4 7.24 -9.27 11.65
CA ASN A 4 7.12 -7.88 12.09
C ASN A 4 6.82 -6.95 10.91
N ASP A 5 7.50 -7.14 9.78
CA ASP A 5 7.24 -6.34 8.56
C ASP A 5 5.83 -6.58 8.01
N ALA A 6 5.36 -7.84 8.04
CA ALA A 6 4.00 -8.19 7.63
C ALA A 6 2.94 -7.51 8.51
N THR A 7 3.18 -7.50 9.84
CA THR A 7 2.28 -6.87 10.80
C THR A 7 2.23 -5.36 10.59
N ARG A 8 3.39 -4.70 10.42
CA ARG A 8 3.47 -3.27 10.11
C ARG A 8 2.82 -2.92 8.78
N LEU A 9 2.93 -3.78 7.76
CA LEU A 9 2.28 -3.55 6.48
C LEU A 9 0.74 -3.60 6.63
N ALA A 10 0.24 -4.53 7.43
CA ALA A 10 -1.19 -4.68 7.69
C ALA A 10 -1.79 -3.48 8.44
N THR A 11 -1.06 -2.85 9.38
CA THR A 11 -1.56 -1.64 10.07
C THR A 11 -1.74 -0.45 9.14
N LEU A 12 -1.04 -0.41 8.00
CA LEU A 12 -1.20 0.62 6.99
C LEU A 12 -2.44 0.43 6.11
N HIS A 13 -3.14 -0.70 6.20
CA HIS A 13 -4.32 -0.98 5.35
C HIS A 13 -5.47 0.01 5.56
N GLN A 14 -5.47 0.73 6.68
CA GLN A 14 -6.46 1.76 7.00
C GLN A 14 -6.37 3.03 6.14
N ILE A 15 -5.30 3.20 5.34
CA ILE A 15 -5.21 4.33 4.40
C ILE A 15 -6.02 4.12 3.11
N PHE A 16 -6.63 2.95 2.93
CA PHE A 16 -7.36 2.63 1.71
C PHE A 16 -8.85 2.63 1.99
N ASP A 17 -9.55 3.58 1.36
CA ASP A 17 -11.01 3.60 1.27
C ASP A 17 -11.51 2.77 0.08
N GLU A 18 -10.62 2.48 -0.87
CA GLU A 18 -10.92 1.70 -2.07
C GLU A 18 -11.21 0.22 -1.71
N PRO A 19 -12.10 -0.46 -2.46
CA PRO A 19 -12.51 -1.84 -2.19
C PRO A 19 -11.42 -2.85 -2.64
N LEU A 20 -10.24 -2.73 -2.05
CA LEU A 20 -9.09 -3.60 -2.31
C LEU A 20 -9.08 -4.77 -1.33
N THR A 21 -8.72 -5.95 -1.84
CA THR A 21 -8.37 -7.09 -0.97
C THR A 21 -7.09 -6.78 -0.17
N ASN A 22 -6.91 -7.45 0.97
CA ASN A 22 -5.69 -7.30 1.78
C ASN A 22 -4.41 -7.59 0.97
N GLN A 23 -4.48 -8.56 0.06
CA GLN A 23 -3.36 -8.88 -0.83
C GLN A 23 -3.05 -7.73 -1.80
N GLN A 24 -4.08 -7.07 -2.36
CA GLN A 24 -3.91 -5.91 -3.22
C GLN A 24 -3.34 -4.71 -2.45
N LYS A 25 -3.84 -4.46 -1.23
CA LYS A 25 -3.31 -3.43 -0.33
C LYS A 25 -1.82 -3.63 -0.07
N ASP A 26 -1.42 -4.86 0.24
CA ASP A 26 0.00 -5.18 0.42
C ASP A 26 0.82 -4.93 -0.85
N ILE A 27 0.36 -5.41 -2.01
CA ILE A 27 1.07 -5.27 -3.29
C ILE A 27 1.29 -3.79 -3.63
N ILE A 28 0.25 -2.96 -3.53
CA ILE A 28 0.37 -1.54 -3.87
C ILE A 28 1.17 -0.76 -2.84
N LEU A 29 1.10 -1.11 -1.55
CA LEU A 29 1.97 -0.52 -0.52
C LEU A 29 3.44 -0.84 -0.77
N MET A 30 3.77 -2.10 -1.04
CA MET A 30 5.15 -2.51 -1.34
C MET A 30 5.68 -1.80 -2.59
N TYR A 31 4.86 -1.71 -3.63
CA TYR A 31 5.19 -0.96 -4.86
C TYR A 31 5.38 0.53 -4.60
N ALA A 32 4.48 1.17 -3.85
CA ALA A 32 4.58 2.58 -3.48
C ALA A 32 5.84 2.86 -2.66
N MET A 33 6.25 1.94 -1.78
CA MET A 33 7.50 2.01 -1.02
C MET A 33 8.76 1.71 -1.85
N GLY A 34 8.63 1.43 -3.14
CA GLY A 34 9.76 1.29 -4.06
C GLY A 34 10.21 -0.15 -4.32
N SER A 35 9.46 -1.16 -3.86
CA SER A 35 9.75 -2.55 -4.22
C SER A 35 9.52 -2.77 -5.72
N ALA A 36 10.47 -3.44 -6.38
CA ALA A 36 10.30 -3.89 -7.75
C ALA A 36 9.22 -4.99 -7.85
N VAL A 37 8.61 -5.13 -9.03
CA VAL A 37 7.52 -6.09 -9.26
C VAL A 37 7.99 -7.54 -9.04
N GLU A 38 9.23 -7.84 -9.44
CA GLU A 38 9.93 -9.11 -9.25
C GLU A 38 10.09 -9.41 -7.76
N THR A 39 10.54 -8.43 -6.97
CA THR A 39 10.69 -8.56 -5.53
C THR A 39 9.34 -8.80 -4.83
N ILE A 40 8.28 -8.11 -5.28
CA ILE A 40 6.93 -8.32 -4.76
C ILE A 40 6.45 -9.74 -5.09
N ALA A 41 6.70 -10.21 -6.31
CA ALA A 41 6.35 -11.56 -6.75
C ALA A 41 7.00 -12.63 -5.86
N ASP A 42 8.30 -12.50 -5.60
CA ASP A 42 9.06 -13.40 -4.73
C ASP A 42 8.51 -13.39 -3.29
N LEU A 43 8.30 -12.20 -2.73
CA LEU A 43 7.82 -12.05 -1.36
C LEU A 43 6.37 -12.53 -1.16
N LYS A 44 5.52 -12.39 -2.18
CA LYS A 44 4.12 -12.84 -2.15
C LYS A 44 3.95 -14.26 -2.67
N LYS A 45 5.02 -14.92 -3.15
CA LYS A 45 4.99 -16.26 -3.75
C LYS A 45 3.97 -16.38 -4.88
N ILE A 46 3.88 -15.36 -5.72
CA ILE A 46 3.02 -15.30 -6.92
C ILE A 46 3.86 -14.94 -8.14
N SER A 47 3.33 -15.15 -9.34
CA SER A 47 4.10 -14.83 -10.56
C SER A 47 4.19 -13.32 -10.80
N PHE A 48 5.29 -12.89 -11.44
CA PHE A 48 5.47 -11.52 -11.94
C PHE A 48 4.27 -10.99 -12.72
N HIS A 49 3.73 -11.81 -13.63
CA HIS A 49 2.55 -11.47 -14.42
C HIS A 49 1.31 -11.27 -13.54
N THR A 50 1.17 -12.05 -12.47
CA THR A 50 0.09 -11.87 -11.50
C THR A 50 0.22 -10.54 -10.77
N VAL A 51 1.44 -10.15 -10.34
CA VAL A 51 1.67 -8.85 -9.71
C VAL A 51 1.30 -7.71 -10.66
N ARG A 52 1.73 -7.74 -11.92
CA ARG A 52 1.34 -6.73 -12.93
C ARG A 52 -0.17 -6.64 -13.10
N LYS A 53 -0.84 -7.79 -13.26
CA LYS A 53 -2.30 -7.84 -13.37
C LYS A 53 -3.00 -7.27 -12.13
N GLN A 54 -2.48 -7.54 -10.93
CA GLN A 54 -3.01 -6.97 -9.70
C GLN A 54 -2.83 -5.46 -9.66
N LEU A 55 -1.67 -4.94 -10.07
CA LEU A 55 -1.44 -3.50 -10.15
C LEU A 55 -2.40 -2.83 -11.15
N ASP A 56 -2.65 -3.43 -12.31
CA ASP A 56 -3.64 -2.92 -13.27
C ASP A 56 -5.06 -2.96 -12.71
N ASN A 57 -5.46 -4.05 -12.05
CA ASN A 57 -6.76 -4.13 -11.38
C ASN A 57 -6.92 -3.05 -10.30
N ILE A 58 -5.85 -2.77 -9.55
CA ILE A 58 -5.84 -1.71 -8.53
C ILE A 58 -6.06 -0.35 -9.20
N ARG A 59 -5.42 -0.07 -10.33
CA ARG A 59 -5.66 1.19 -11.07
C ARG A 59 -7.14 1.39 -11.41
N LEU A 60 -7.84 0.33 -11.82
CA LEU A 60 -9.28 0.41 -12.09
C LEU A 60 -10.08 0.84 -10.85
N GLN A 61 -9.72 0.35 -9.66
CA GLN A 61 -10.36 0.75 -8.40
C GLN A 61 -10.07 2.20 -8.01
N PHE A 62 -8.98 2.77 -8.51
CA PHE A 62 -8.61 4.18 -8.34
C PHE A 62 -9.12 5.08 -9.48
N GLY A 63 -10.04 4.63 -10.32
CA GLY A 63 -10.54 5.43 -11.45
C GLY A 63 -9.52 5.55 -12.58
N GLU A 64 -8.80 4.47 -12.87
CA GLU A 64 -7.83 4.32 -13.97
C GLU A 64 -6.58 5.19 -13.88
N LEU A 65 -6.29 5.73 -12.70
CA LEU A 65 -5.09 6.51 -12.44
C LEU A 65 -3.80 5.75 -12.79
N THR A 66 -2.73 6.50 -13.07
CA THR A 66 -1.40 5.92 -13.26
C THR A 66 -0.85 5.41 -11.93
N LEU A 67 0.03 4.40 -11.98
CA LEU A 67 0.69 3.90 -10.76
C LEU A 67 1.49 4.98 -10.03
N SER A 68 2.06 5.93 -10.78
CA SER A 68 2.75 7.09 -10.19
C SER A 68 1.79 7.99 -9.40
N ALA A 69 0.59 8.27 -9.94
CA ALA A 69 -0.41 9.06 -9.23
C ALA A 69 -0.92 8.33 -7.97
N ILE A 70 -1.18 7.02 -8.07
CA ILE A 70 -1.58 6.19 -6.93
C ILE A 70 -0.49 6.19 -5.86
N LYS A 71 0.78 6.08 -6.26
CA LYS A 71 1.93 6.19 -5.36
C LYS A 71 1.94 7.53 -4.61
N SER A 72 1.71 8.65 -5.31
CA SER A 72 1.58 9.97 -4.67
C SER A 72 0.42 10.04 -3.68
N ILE A 73 -0.75 9.49 -4.02
CA ILE A 73 -1.91 9.44 -3.13
C ILE A 73 -1.58 8.65 -1.86
N ILE A 74 -0.96 7.47 -2.01
CA ILE A 74 -0.53 6.64 -0.88
C ILE A 74 0.43 7.42 0.03
N PHE A 75 1.41 8.12 -0.53
CA PHE A 75 2.31 8.96 0.27
C PHE A 75 1.56 10.06 1.04
N ILE A 76 0.65 10.79 0.39
CA ILE A 76 -0.15 11.84 1.03
C ILE A 76 -0.95 11.26 2.20
N ARG A 77 -1.59 10.10 2.00
CA ARG A 77 -2.39 9.45 3.04
C ARG A 77 -1.56 8.92 4.20
N LEU A 78 -0.37 8.37 3.92
CA LEU A 78 0.58 7.95 4.97
C LEU A 78 1.05 9.15 5.80
N VAL A 79 1.37 10.28 5.14
CA VAL A 79 1.75 11.52 5.84
C VAL A 79 0.60 12.02 6.71
N ALA A 80 -0.62 12.08 6.17
CA ALA A 80 -1.80 12.51 6.91
C ALA A 80 -2.08 11.61 8.14
N LEU A 81 -1.90 10.30 8.00
CA LEU A 81 -2.04 9.36 9.12
C LEU A 81 -1.05 9.66 10.25
N ASN A 82 0.22 9.91 9.91
CA ASN A 82 1.25 10.24 10.90
C ASN A 82 0.96 11.57 11.60
N ILE A 83 0.52 12.59 10.85
CA ILE A 83 0.15 13.91 11.41
C ILE A 83 -1.01 13.75 12.40
N ASN A 84 -2.04 12.98 12.05
CA ASN A 84 -3.19 12.76 12.92
C ASN A 84 -2.77 12.06 14.24
N GLN A 85 -1.95 11.01 14.15
CA GLN A 85 -1.44 10.31 15.32
C GLN A 85 -0.64 11.23 16.27
N LEU A 86 0.19 12.12 15.71
CA LEU A 86 0.93 13.12 16.49
C LEU A 86 -0.01 14.13 17.17
N SER A 87 -1.08 14.55 16.49
CA SER A 87 -2.05 15.48 17.07
C SER A 87 -2.80 14.89 18.26
N ILE A 88 -3.16 13.60 18.19
CA ILE A 88 -3.84 12.88 19.26
C ILE A 88 -2.92 12.72 20.48
N LEU A 89 -1.64 12.39 20.25
CA LEU A 89 -0.63 12.30 21.32
C LEU A 89 -0.46 13.63 22.05
N ASN A 90 -0.40 14.74 21.30
CA ASN A 90 -0.25 16.08 21.88
C ASN A 90 -1.50 16.57 22.63
N ALA A 91 -2.69 16.07 22.28
CA ALA A 91 -3.94 16.40 22.98
C ALA A 91 -4.18 15.56 24.25
N ALA A 92 -3.41 14.48 24.44
CA ALA A 92 -3.48 13.61 25.62
C ALA A 92 -2.52 14.01 26.76
N HIS A 93 -1.75 15.09 26.56
CA HIS A 93 -0.85 15.71 27.53
C HIS A 93 -1.34 17.10 27.91
#